data_AF-A0A6I2KTS6-F1
#
_entry.id   AF-A0A6I2KTS6-F1
#
_cell.length_a   1.000
_cell.length_b   1.000
_cell.length_c   1.000
_cell.angle_alpha   90.00
_cell.angle_beta   90.00
_cell.angle_gamma   90.00
#
_symmetry.space_group_name_H-M   'P 1'
#
loop_
_entity.id
_entity.type
_entity.pdbx_description
1 polymer ?
#
loop_
_entity_poly.entity_id
_entity_poly.type
_entity_poly.pdbx_seq_one_letter_code
_entity_poly.pdbx_strand_id
1 'polypeptide(L)'
;MRKDEHHNKWMPSPYFEQLSEEITFRLDFRSIEYFEEQGRLYGLPAQDMIAMYLRHMAGSGYKANLGIMTLKEREELKARLEQEGMLPRKT
;
A
#
# COMPACT_ATOMS: atom_id res chain seq x y z
N MET A 1 51.98 -10.88 -6.50
CA MET A 1 51.44 -9.66 -7.16
C MET A 1 50.53 -10.14 -8.28
N ARG A 2 49.21 -9.97 -8.31
CA ARG A 2 48.23 -9.18 -7.57
C ARG A 2 46.94 -10.02 -7.44
N LYS A 3 46.22 -9.90 -6.32
CA LYS A 3 44.82 -10.32 -6.21
C LYS A 3 43.99 -9.17 -6.73
N ASP A 4 43.37 -9.32 -7.88
CA ASP A 4 42.39 -8.34 -8.36
C ASP A 4 41.06 -8.65 -7.66
N GLU A 5 40.92 -8.08 -6.47
CA GLU A 5 39.71 -8.10 -5.67
C GLU A 5 38.65 -7.26 -6.39
N HIS A 6 37.82 -7.92 -7.20
CA HIS A 6 36.60 -7.33 -7.71
C HIS A 6 35.59 -7.19 -6.55
N HIS A 7 35.72 -6.11 -5.79
CA HIS A 7 34.63 -5.61 -4.96
C HIS A 7 33.53 -5.09 -5.88
N ASN A 8 32.69 -6.01 -6.37
CA ASN A 8 31.40 -5.65 -6.96
C ASN A 8 30.58 -5.00 -5.84
N LYS A 9 30.72 -3.67 -5.69
CA LYS A 9 29.76 -2.86 -4.95
C LYS A 9 28.40 -3.12 -5.60
N TRP A 10 27.48 -3.70 -4.84
CA TRP A 10 26.09 -3.87 -5.25
C TRP A 10 25.54 -2.48 -5.56
N MET A 11 25.40 -2.17 -6.85
CA MET A 11 24.77 -0.95 -7.32
C MET A 11 23.35 -1.35 -7.73
N PRO A 12 22.31 -0.80 -7.10
CA PRO A 12 20.94 -1.10 -7.51
C PRO A 12 20.79 -0.75 -8.99
N SER A 13 20.05 -1.58 -9.71
CA SER A 13 19.77 -1.38 -11.12
C SER A 13 19.28 0.05 -11.36
N PRO A 14 19.75 0.76 -12.40
CA PRO A 14 19.25 2.10 -12.75
C PRO A 14 17.76 2.11 -13.10
N TYR A 15 17.17 0.93 -13.33
CA TYR A 15 15.74 0.72 -13.55
C TYR A 15 14.96 0.42 -12.27
N PHE A 16 15.60 0.47 -11.09
CA PHE A 16 14.95 0.13 -9.82
C PHE A 16 13.73 1.02 -9.54
N GLU A 17 13.81 2.31 -9.89
CA GLU A 17 12.72 3.28 -9.77
C GLU A 17 11.56 3.01 -10.75
N GLN A 18 11.77 2.15 -11.75
CA GLN A 18 10.79 1.75 -12.75
C GLN A 18 10.15 0.38 -12.44
N LEU A 19 10.58 -0.29 -11.37
CA LEU A 19 10.00 -1.57 -10.98
C LEU A 19 8.59 -1.35 -10.45
N SER A 20 7.61 -1.88 -11.18
CA SER A 20 6.23 -2.01 -10.75
C SER A 20 5.89 -3.49 -10.58
N GLU A 21 5.16 -3.82 -9.52
CA GLU A 21 4.56 -5.13 -9.33
C GLU A 21 3.09 -5.07 -9.79
N GLU A 22 2.66 -6.05 -10.59
CA GLU A 22 1.26 -6.19 -10.99
C GLU A 22 0.47 -6.76 -9.81
N ILE A 23 -0.58 -6.06 -9.39
CA ILE A 23 -1.49 -6.51 -8.33
C ILE A 23 -2.90 -6.67 -8.88
N THR A 24 -3.50 -7.82 -8.63
CA THR A 24 -4.90 -8.09 -9.01
C THR A 24 -5.79 -7.94 -7.78
N PHE A 25 -6.73 -6.99 -7.83
CA PHE A 25 -7.73 -6.81 -6.78
C PHE A 25 -9.09 -6.47 -7.38
N ARG A 26 -10.14 -6.72 -6.61
CA ARG A 26 -11.52 -6.42 -7.02
C ARG A 26 -11.90 -5.02 -6.54
N LEU A 27 -12.49 -4.26 -7.45
CA LEU A 27 -13.11 -2.97 -7.17
C LEU A 27 -14.62 -3.08 -7.39
N ASP A 28 -15.39 -2.32 -6.62
CA ASP A 28 -16.82 -2.18 -6.88
C ASP A 28 -17.04 -1.34 -8.15
N PHE A 29 -18.19 -1.54 -8.80
CA PHE A 29 -18.52 -0.86 -10.05
C PHE A 29 -18.52 0.67 -9.92
N ARG A 30 -18.93 1.22 -8.77
CA ARG A 30 -18.99 2.69 -8.59
C ARG A 30 -17.60 3.30 -8.54
N SER A 31 -16.65 2.62 -7.89
CA SER A 31 -15.25 3.03 -7.89
C SER A 31 -14.68 3.01 -9.31
N ILE A 32 -14.94 1.95 -10.09
CA ILE A 32 -14.49 1.85 -11.48
C ILE A 32 -15.06 2.99 -12.31
N GLU A 33 -16.39 3.17 -12.29
CA GLU A 33 -17.09 4.25 -13.00
C GLU A 33 -16.49 5.61 -12.66
N TYR A 34 -16.29 5.92 -11.36
CA TYR A 34 -15.67 7.16 -10.92
C TYR A 34 -14.32 7.42 -11.61
N PHE A 35 -13.41 6.44 -11.59
CA PHE A 35 -12.10 6.60 -12.21
C PHE A 35 -12.14 6.62 -13.74
N GLU A 36 -13.11 5.95 -14.38
CA GLU A 36 -13.38 6.12 -15.80
C GLU A 36 -13.78 7.56 -16.11
N GLU A 37 -14.67 8.18 -15.33
CA GLU A 37 -15.10 9.56 -15.57
C GLU A 37 -13.95 10.55 -15.43
N GLN A 38 -13.13 10.39 -14.40
CA GLN A 38 -11.94 11.22 -14.21
C GLN A 38 -10.94 11.01 -15.36
N GLY A 39 -10.75 9.77 -15.81
CA GLY A 39 -9.83 9.42 -16.89
C GLY A 39 -10.24 9.94 -18.25
N ARG A 40 -11.55 9.99 -18.55
CA ARG A 40 -12.08 10.51 -19.82
C ARG A 40 -11.60 11.92 -20.13
N LEU A 41 -11.42 12.78 -19.13
CA LEU A 41 -10.90 14.14 -19.31
C LEU A 41 -9.46 14.18 -19.85
N TYR A 42 -8.69 13.13 -19.58
CA TYR A 42 -7.27 13.02 -19.95
C TYR A 42 -7.02 11.95 -21.03
N GLY A 43 -8.08 11.27 -21.50
CA GLY A 43 -7.96 10.15 -22.44
C GLY A 43 -7.31 8.91 -21.82
N LEU A 44 -7.38 8.74 -20.50
CA LEU A 44 -6.78 7.64 -19.77
C LEU A 44 -7.83 6.59 -19.35
N PRO A 45 -7.50 5.29 -19.41
CA PRO A 45 -8.34 4.25 -18.85
C PRO A 45 -8.36 4.32 -17.31
N ALA A 46 -9.39 3.74 -16.69
CA ALA A 46 -9.53 3.75 -15.24
C ALA A 46 -8.32 3.15 -14.51
N GLN A 47 -7.70 2.10 -15.05
CA GLN A 47 -6.53 1.46 -14.45
C GLN A 47 -5.36 2.43 -14.29
N ASP A 48 -5.04 3.19 -15.34
CA ASP A 48 -3.96 4.18 -15.32
C ASP A 48 -4.28 5.32 -14.35
N MET A 49 -5.53 5.79 -14.35
CA MET A 49 -5.99 6.82 -13.40
C MET A 49 -5.85 6.36 -11.95
N ILE A 50 -6.28 5.14 -11.65
CA ILE A 50 -6.14 4.55 -10.32
C ILE A 50 -4.66 4.48 -9.92
N ALA A 51 -3.80 3.96 -10.81
CA ALA A 51 -2.37 3.86 -10.56
C ALA A 51 -1.73 5.23 -10.26
N MET A 52 -2.11 6.27 -11.02
CA MET A 52 -1.63 7.64 -10.80
C MET A 52 -2.10 8.21 -9.47
N TYR A 53 -3.38 8.02 -9.11
CA TYR A 53 -3.92 8.47 -7.82
C TYR A 53 -3.23 7.78 -6.64
N LEU A 54 -3.04 6.46 -6.71
CA LEU A 54 -2.33 5.70 -5.69
C LEU A 54 -0.88 6.20 -5.53
N ARG A 55 -0.18 6.46 -6.64
CA ARG A 55 1.17 7.04 -6.63
C ARG A 55 1.20 8.41 -5.97
N HIS A 56 0.22 9.27 -6.27
CA HIS A 56 0.12 10.60 -5.67
C HIS A 56 -0.16 10.54 -4.16
N MET A 57 -1.06 9.65 -3.73
CA MET A 57 -1.33 9.42 -2.30
C MET A 57 -0.10 8.92 -1.56
N ALA A 58 0.66 7.99 -2.16
CA ALA A 58 1.91 7.50 -1.58
C ALA A 58 2.96 8.62 -1.49
N GLY A 59 3.13 9.42 -2.54
CA GLY A 59 4.11 10.51 -2.58
C GLY A 59 3.80 11.67 -1.61
N SER A 60 2.52 11.92 -1.32
CA SER A 60 2.10 12.94 -0.35
C SER A 60 2.19 12.47 1.10
N GLY A 61 2.39 11.17 1.36
CA GLY A 61 2.33 10.60 2.70
C GLY A 61 0.91 10.60 3.29
N TYR A 62 -0.11 10.75 2.45
CA TYR A 62 -1.50 10.78 2.89
C TYR A 62 -1.90 9.46 3.55
N LYS A 63 -2.54 9.57 4.72
CA LYS A 63 -3.09 8.42 5.46
C LYS A 63 -4.60 8.57 5.52
N ALA A 64 -5.32 7.72 4.79
CA ALA A 64 -6.76 7.70 4.83
C ALA A 64 -7.27 7.36 6.24
N ASN A 65 -8.18 8.17 6.77
CA ASN A 65 -8.95 7.80 7.95
C ASN A 65 -10.07 6.85 7.49
N LEU A 66 -9.86 5.55 7.69
CA LEU A 66 -10.78 4.51 7.26
C LEU A 66 -11.87 4.21 8.30
N GLY A 67 -11.95 4.96 9.40
CA GLY A 67 -12.91 4.71 10.47
C GLY A 67 -12.71 3.37 11.20
N ILE A 68 -11.56 2.71 10.97
CA ILE A 68 -11.17 1.45 11.59
C ILE A 68 -9.93 1.66 12.45
N MET A 69 -9.88 0.99 13.60
CA MET A 69 -8.72 1.02 14.48
C MET A 69 -7.50 0.40 13.80
N THR A 70 -6.33 0.97 14.06
CA THR A 70 -5.03 0.41 13.70
C THR A 70 -4.79 -0.91 14.46
N LEU A 71 -3.86 -1.73 13.97
CA LEU A 71 -3.51 -3.00 14.65
C LEU A 71 -3.06 -2.76 16.09
N LYS A 72 -2.24 -1.73 16.31
CA LYS A 72 -1.77 -1.35 17.64
C LYS A 72 -2.91 -1.00 18.59
N GLU A 73 -3.85 -0.17 18.13
CA GLU A 73 -5.03 0.19 18.94
C GLU A 73 -5.93 -1.01 19.22
N ARG A 74 -6.06 -1.96 18.27
CA ARG A 74 -6.81 -3.21 18.50
C ARG A 74 -6.13 -4.10 19.54
N GLU A 75 -4.80 -4.19 19.52
CA GLU A 75 -4.04 -4.95 20.50
C GLU A 75 -4.15 -4.35 21.91
N GLU A 76 -4.03 -3.03 22.02
CA GLU A 76 -4.22 -2.29 23.28
C GLU A 76 -5.64 -2.47 23.81
N LEU A 77 -6.65 -2.34 22.95
CA LEU A 77 -8.05 -2.57 23.32
C LEU A 77 -8.27 -4.00 23.81
N LYS A 78 -7.70 -4.98 23.10
CA LYS A 78 -7.79 -6.39 23.49
C LYS A 78 -7.14 -6.63 24.86
N ALA A 79 -5.96 -6.08 25.12
CA ALA A 79 -5.29 -6.19 26.41
C ALA A 79 -6.12 -5.56 27.55
N ARG A 80 -6.76 -4.41 27.30
CA ARG A 80 -7.67 -3.78 28.26
C ARG A 80 -8.90 -4.65 28.54
N LEU A 81 -9.53 -5.20 27.51
CA LEU A 81 -10.70 -6.09 27.64
C LEU A 81 -10.35 -7.40 28.36
N GLU A 82 -9.14 -7.93 28.17
CA GLU A 82 -8.64 -9.11 28.91
C GLU A 82 -8.41 -8.79 30.39
N GLN A 83 -7.91 -7.59 30.72
CA GLN A 83 -7.76 -7.12 32.10
C GLN A 83 -9.10 -6.89 32.80
N GLU A 84 -10.11 -6.40 32.07
CA GLU A 84 -11.48 -6.19 32.56
C GLU A 84 -12.28 -7.50 32.68
N GLY A 85 -11.70 -8.65 32.29
CA GLY A 85 -12.32 -9.97 32.39
C GLY A 85 -13.49 -10.20 31.41
N MET A 86 -13.62 -9.36 30.38
CA MET A 86 -14.71 -9.40 29.40
C MET A 86 -14.46 -10.36 28.22
N LEU A 87 -13.26 -10.92 28.10
CA LEU A 87 -12.93 -11.92 27.09
C LEU A 87 -12.86 -13.32 27.72
N PRO A 88 -13.51 -14.35 27.14
CA PRO A 88 -13.40 -15.71 27.63
C PRO A 88 -11.93 -16.13 27.59
N ARG A 89 -11.40 -16.58 28.73
CA ARG A 89 -10.05 -17.15 28.79
C ARG A 89 -9.99 -18.26 27.75
N LYS A 90 -9.03 -18.18 26.83
CA LYS A 90 -8.73 -19.30 25.92
C LYS A 90 -8.35 -20.50 26.78
N THR A 91 -9.25 -21.47 26.91
CA THR A 91 -8.96 -22.84 27.33
C THR A 91 -8.06 -23.52 26.33
#